data_AF-R0MCS2-F1
#
_entry.id   AF-R0MCS2-F1
#
_cell.length_a   1.000
_cell.length_b   1.000
_cell.length_c   1.000
_cell.angle_alpha   90.00
_cell.angle_beta   90.00
_cell.angle_gamma   90.00
#
_symmetry.space_group_name_H-M   'P 1'
#
loop_
_entity.id
_entity.type
_entity.pdbx_description
1 polymer ?
#
loop_
_entity_poly.entity_id
_entity_poly.type
_entity_poly.pdbx_seq_one_letter_code
_entity_poly.pdbx_strand_id
1 'polypeptide(L)' 'MYYTCSEGVKKCGYFKWALKDGKCHCGFDPIELVSKTENNKGRRFLKCKKAYKPCKFFEWAD' A
#
# COMPACT_ATOMS: atom_id res chain seq x y z
N MET A 1 11.02 32.63 12.26
CA MET A 1 11.26 31.21 12.56
C MET A 1 10.13 30.39 11.92
N TYR A 2 10.33 30.02 10.67
CA TYR A 2 9.72 28.91 9.92
C TYR A 2 10.41 28.95 8.55
N TYR A 3 10.91 27.83 8.05
CA TYR A 3 11.57 27.79 6.75
C TYR A 3 10.57 27.26 5.71
N THR A 4 10.15 28.11 4.78
CA THR A 4 9.42 27.70 3.58
C THR A 4 10.40 27.55 2.42
N CYS A 5 10.40 26.40 1.75
CA CYS A 5 11.23 26.17 0.56
C CYS A 5 10.79 27.10 -0.57
N SER A 6 11.72 27.89 -1.09
CA SER A 6 11.54 28.97 -2.06
C SER A 6 11.57 28.52 -3.53
N GLU A 7 11.57 27.22 -3.81
CA GLU A 7 11.60 26.70 -5.18
C GLU A 7 10.21 26.24 -5.60
N GLY A 8 9.53 27.06 -6.41
CA GLY A 8 8.20 26.80 -6.94
C GLY A 8 8.08 25.40 -7.53
N VAL A 9 7.18 24.60 -6.96
CA VAL A 9 6.59 23.36 -7.49
C VAL A 9 7.53 22.45 -8.29
N LYS A 10 8.82 22.37 -7.94
CA LYS A 10 9.66 21.29 -8.46
C LYS A 10 9.28 20.06 -7.67
N LYS A 11 8.43 19.22 -8.29
CA LYS A 11 8.26 17.80 -7.93
C LYS A 11 9.66 17.23 -7.75
N CYS A 12 10.15 17.23 -6.51
CA CYS A 12 11.35 16.52 -6.17
C CYS A 12 11.11 15.08 -6.59
N GLY A 13 12.11 14.44 -7.19
CA GLY A 13 12.04 13.08 -7.71
C GLY A 13 11.81 12.00 -6.66
N TYR A 14 11.08 12.28 -5.57
CA TYR A 14 10.45 11.31 -4.68
C TYR A 14 9.26 10.65 -5.39
N PHE A 15 9.48 10.17 -6.63
CA PHE A 15 8.55 9.27 -7.30
C PHE A 15 8.67 7.90 -6.62
N LYS A 16 8.15 7.79 -5.39
CA LYS A 16 7.47 6.55 -5.04
C LYS A 16 6.15 6.64 -5.78
N TRP A 17 5.93 5.75 -6.73
CA TRP A 17 4.58 5.44 -7.18
C TRP A 17 3.87 4.86 -5.94
N ALA A 18 3.43 5.72 -5.04
CA ALA A 18 2.52 5.35 -3.98
C ALA A 18 1.30 4.84 -4.72
N LEU A 19 1.18 3.51 -4.70
CA LEU A 19 0.21 2.68 -5.40
C LEU A 19 -1.04 3.50 -5.68
N LYS A 20 -1.28 3.79 -6.96
CA LYS A 20 -2.43 4.56 -7.42
C LYS A 20 -3.68 3.90 -6.82
N ASP A 21 -4.16 4.53 -5.76
CA ASP A 21 -5.32 4.24 -4.94
C ASP A 21 -5.28 3.10 -3.91
N GLY A 22 -4.20 2.32 -3.74
CA GLY A 22 -4.06 1.38 -2.61
C GLY A 22 -5.28 0.48 -2.36
N LYS A 23 -6.11 0.22 -3.38
CA LYS A 23 -7.43 -0.41 -3.27
C LYS A 23 -7.38 -1.81 -3.84
N CYS A 24 -8.16 -2.71 -3.26
CA CYS A 24 -8.38 -4.04 -3.84
C CYS A 24 -9.25 -3.94 -5.12
N HIS A 25 -9.37 -5.03 -5.89
CA HIS A 25 -10.17 -5.05 -7.13
C HIS A 25 -11.67 -4.76 -6.91
N CYS A 26 -12.14 -4.78 -5.66
CA CYS A 26 -13.50 -4.36 -5.31
C CYS A 26 -13.64 -2.85 -5.06
N GLY A 27 -12.57 -2.05 -5.18
CA GLY A 27 -12.57 -0.61 -4.87
C GLY A 27 -12.51 -0.29 -3.37
N PHE A 28 -12.34 -1.28 -2.50
CA PHE A 28 -12.21 -1.08 -1.05
C PHE A 28 -10.75 -1.07 -0.63
N ASP A 29 -10.44 -0.37 0.47
CA ASP A 29 -9.10 -0.43 1.07
C ASP A 29 -8.82 -1.85 1.57
N PRO A 30 -7.67 -2.44 1.22
CA PRO A 30 -7.25 -3.76 1.66
C PRO A 30 -6.87 -3.73 3.14
N ILE A 31 -6.75 -4.93 3.70
CA ILE A 31 -6.22 -5.13 5.05
C ILE A 31 -4.79 -5.67 4.94
N GLU A 32 -3.89 -5.12 5.77
CA GLU A 32 -2.54 -5.63 5.94
C GLU A 32 -2.51 -6.75 6.99
N LEU A 33 -1.83 -7.84 6.66
CA LEU A 33 -1.66 -9.00 7.52
C LEU A 33 -0.21 -9.48 7.49
N VAL A 34 0.19 -10.18 8.55
CA VAL A 34 1.51 -10.81 8.65
C VAL A 34 1.40 -12.27 8.23
N SER A 35 2.25 -12.68 7.30
CA SER A 35 2.35 -14.05 6.82
C SER A 35 2.91 -14.97 7.90
N LYS A 36 2.28 -16.14 8.03
CA LYS A 36 2.63 -17.19 8.99
C LYS A 36 3.19 -18.45 8.32
N THR A 37 3.31 -18.46 6.99
CA THR A 37 3.89 -19.59 6.26
C THR A 37 5.38 -19.67 6.52
N GLU A 38 5.93 -20.89 6.57
CA GLU A 38 7.34 -21.12 6.88
C GLU A 38 8.29 -20.31 5.99
N ASN A 39 8.01 -20.30 4.68
CA ASN A 39 8.84 -19.59 3.69
C ASN A 39 8.72 -18.05 3.74
N ASN A 40 7.62 -17.51 4.27
CA ASN A 40 7.35 -16.06 4.28
C ASN A 40 7.01 -15.55 5.68
N LYS A 41 7.55 -16.18 6.73
CA LYS A 41 7.18 -15.88 8.11
C LYS A 41 7.59 -14.45 8.45
N GLY A 42 6.63 -13.65 8.93
CA GLY A 42 6.87 -12.26 9.31
C GLY A 42 6.75 -11.24 8.19
N ARG A 43 6.60 -11.65 6.92
CA ARG A 43 6.38 -10.73 5.80
C ARG A 43 4.95 -10.17 5.83
N ARG A 44 4.79 -8.87 5.52
CA ARG A 44 3.48 -8.21 5.48
C ARG A 44 2.88 -8.30 4.09
N PHE A 45 1.59 -8.57 4.00
CA PHE A 45 0.85 -8.63 2.75
C PHE A 45 -0.51 -7.96 2.88
N LEU A 46 -0.98 -7.39 1.78
CA LEU A 46 -2.29 -6.77 1.63
C LEU A 46 -3.25 -7.77 1.00
N LYS A 47 -4.47 -7.87 1.52
CA LYS A 47 -5.56 -8.64 0.87
C LYS A 47 -6.91 -7.93 0.97
N CYS A 48 -7.90 -8.42 0.23
CA CYS A 48 -9.26 -7.89 0.34
C CYS A 48 -9.81 -8.03 1.78
N LYS A 49 -10.40 -6.94 2.31
CA LYS A 49 -11.01 -6.92 3.65
C LYS A 49 -12.39 -7.59 3.73
N LYS A 50 -13.04 -7.86 2.60
CA LYS A 50 -14.39 -8.44 2.59
C LYS A 50 -14.37 -9.87 3.15
N ALA A 51 -15.30 -10.17 4.06
CA ALA A 51 -15.51 -11.53 4.55
C ALA A 51 -16.33 -12.37 3.56
N TYR A 52 -17.42 -11.81 3.02
CA TYR A 52 -18.28 -12.47 2.03
C TYR A 52 -17.88 -12.06 0.60
N LYS A 53 -17.62 -13.03 -0.27
CA LYS A 53 -17.17 -12.85 -1.66
C LYS A 53 -15.98 -11.88 -1.81
N PRO A 54 -14.81 -12.16 -1.20
CA PRO A 54 -13.61 -11.35 -1.40
C PRO A 54 -13.11 -11.43 -2.84
N CYS A 55 -12.54 -10.33 -3.35
CA CYS A 55 -11.75 -10.42 -4.58
C CYS A 55 -10.40 -11.09 -4.32
N LYS A 56 -9.78 -11.58 -5.39
CA LYS A 56 -8.46 -12.22 -5.38
C LYS A 56 -7.28 -11.23 -5.30
N PHE A 57 -7.50 -10.03 -4.77
CA PHE A 57 -6.43 -9.04 -4.58
C PHE A 57 -5.44 -9.53 -3.53
N PHE A 58 -4.17 -9.53 -3.88
CA PHE A 58 -3.04 -9.88 -3.03
C PHE A 58 -1.81 -9.09 -3.49
N GLU A 59 -1.12 -8.45 -2.55
CA GLU A 59 0.13 -7.74 -2.80
C GLU A 59 1.04 -7.82 -1.58
N TRP A 60 2.35 -7.91 -1.78
CA TRP A 60 3.31 -7.82 -0.67
C TRP A 60 3.49 -6.36 -0.25
N ALA A 61 3.56 -6.08 1.05
CA ALA A 61 3.71 -4.73 1.60
C ALA A 61 5.18 -4.34 1.84
N ASP A 62 6.09 -4.97 1.10
CA ASP A 62 7.54 -4.74 1.18
C ASP A 62 7.96 -3.40 0.54
#